data_AF-A0A9P6FBX5-F1
#
_entry.id   AF-A0A9P6FBX5-F1
#
_cell.length_a   1.000
_cell.length_b   1.000
_cell.length_c   1.000
_cell.angle_alpha   90.00
_cell.angle_beta   90.00
_cell.angle_gamma   90.00
#
_symmetry.space_group_name_H-M   'P 1'
#
loop_
_entity.id
_entity.type
_entity.pdbx_description
1 polymer ?
#
loop_
_entity_poly.entity_id
_entity_poly.type
_entity_poly.pdbx_seq_one_letter_code
_entity_poly.pdbx_strand_id
1 'polypeptide(L)'
;MESNNNNTYNHKTSLASSSQHGLLLIVIPNFEAPLGDTCSSINQALGLVDRLTIVVSVQNPALTPTPNNDNNNKNTNTTTNGSATAGASFHSVQKVLSALYVSFTKQAMALGRPLAELDIVIRESCGYDVGAGGVGDEIPFNVFLGLPPAIKELEKLNERRLQNGAKELTIRTLDEAKAHATGETHTPLVDAIDSVLPYAKVQEGQYGDVALGGTFDHLHAGHKILLSMTAWISSHRVVCGVTDDAMLKTKKFKEFMEPLDKRIDDVERFLRIFKRGLVYEVVPISDMYGPTITDDKLEALMVSKETLKGGGMVNQEREKRNLPPLTIEVINVISPTETQVDEVSLKISSTFIRQYLSEQASNSHSNKSVEHPKTTTASSKAAH
;
A
#
# COMPACT_ATOMS: atom_id res chain seq x y z
N MET A 1 26.02 18.77 49.07
CA MET A 1 27.01 17.83 48.51
C MET A 1 26.38 16.45 48.64
N GLU A 2 25.58 16.11 47.63
CA GLU A 2 25.81 14.98 46.68
C GLU A 2 25.16 13.69 47.22
N SER A 3 23.93 13.37 46.82
CA SER A 3 23.54 12.60 45.63
C SER A 3 24.06 11.15 45.62
N ASN A 4 23.16 10.18 45.80
CA ASN A 4 22.94 9.17 44.78
C ASN A 4 21.66 8.35 44.99
N ASN A 5 20.76 8.52 44.03
CA ASN A 5 19.63 7.66 43.68
C ASN A 5 20.16 6.30 43.19
N ASN A 6 19.56 5.20 43.64
CA ASN A 6 19.50 3.98 42.85
C ASN A 6 18.07 3.47 42.82
N ASN A 7 17.40 3.86 41.73
CA ASN A 7 16.05 3.47 41.37
C ASN A 7 16.12 2.12 40.64
N THR A 8 15.71 1.05 41.31
CA THR A 8 15.55 -0.28 40.73
C THR A 8 14.41 -0.28 39.70
N TYR A 9 14.75 -0.25 38.42
CA TYR A 9 13.82 -0.54 37.33
C TYR A 9 13.62 -2.06 37.21
N ASN A 10 12.53 -2.54 37.83
CA ASN A 10 11.98 -3.85 37.55
C ASN A 10 11.39 -3.86 36.13
N HIS A 11 11.95 -4.70 35.25
CA HIS A 11 11.33 -5.07 33.98
C HIS A 11 10.02 -5.82 34.25
N LYS A 12 8.93 -5.07 34.38
CA LYS A 12 7.60 -5.58 34.05
C LYS A 12 7.56 -5.76 32.53
N THR A 13 7.21 -6.98 32.11
CA THR A 13 6.57 -7.27 30.84
C THR A 13 5.53 -6.19 30.51
N SER A 14 5.92 -5.26 29.64
CA SER A 14 5.00 -4.28 29.08
C SER A 14 4.11 -5.00 28.09
N LEU A 15 2.80 -4.93 28.32
CA LEU A 15 1.78 -5.10 27.30
C LEU A 15 2.24 -4.44 25.99
N ALA A 16 1.98 -5.10 24.86
CA ALA A 16 2.12 -4.51 23.53
C ALA A 16 1.51 -3.10 23.54
N SER A 17 2.31 -2.07 23.24
CA SER A 17 1.76 -0.77 22.89
C SER A 17 0.84 -1.03 21.71
N SER A 18 -0.46 -0.78 21.84
CA SER A 18 -1.41 -0.90 20.74
C SER A 18 -0.88 -0.08 19.57
N SER A 19 -0.43 -0.75 18.51
CA SER A 19 0.14 -0.10 17.32
C SER A 19 -0.86 0.95 16.82
N GLN A 20 -0.43 2.20 16.70
CA GLN A 20 -1.32 3.27 16.25
C GLN A 20 -1.51 3.12 14.73
N HIS A 21 -2.74 2.87 14.29
CA HIS A 21 -3.11 2.90 12.87
C HIS A 21 -3.84 4.21 12.54
N GLY A 22 -3.20 5.06 11.75
CA GLY A 22 -3.76 6.33 11.29
C GLY A 22 -4.45 6.21 9.93
N LEU A 23 -5.55 6.95 9.78
CA LEU A 23 -6.11 7.29 8.47
C LEU A 23 -5.71 8.73 8.14
N LEU A 24 -4.97 8.92 7.04
CA LEU A 24 -4.65 10.23 6.48
C LEU A 24 -5.56 10.51 5.29
N LEU A 25 -6.42 11.53 5.41
CA LEU A 25 -7.28 11.97 4.31
C LEU A 25 -6.51 12.96 3.42
N ILE A 26 -6.38 12.61 2.14
CA ILE A 26 -5.82 13.47 1.10
C ILE A 26 -6.93 13.79 0.11
N VAL A 27 -7.14 15.08 -0.12
CA VAL A 27 -8.16 15.57 -1.05
C VAL A 27 -7.46 16.16 -2.27
N ILE A 28 -7.70 15.57 -3.44
CA ILE A 28 -7.14 16.03 -4.72
C ILE A 28 -8.25 16.52 -5.64
N PRO A 29 -8.03 17.54 -6.48
CA PRO A 29 -9.07 17.99 -7.41
C PRO A 29 -9.30 17.01 -8.57
N ASN A 30 -8.27 16.29 -8.98
CA ASN A 30 -8.30 15.17 -9.94
C ASN A 30 -6.94 14.44 -9.91
N PHE A 31 -6.82 13.31 -10.62
CA PHE A 31 -5.58 12.52 -10.67
C PHE A 31 -4.44 13.15 -11.48
N GLU A 32 -4.70 14.21 -12.26
CA GLU A 32 -3.66 14.95 -12.99
C GLU A 32 -3.02 16.07 -12.16
N ALA A 33 -3.68 16.46 -11.06
CA ALA A 33 -3.24 17.58 -10.24
C ALA A 33 -2.00 17.23 -9.41
N PRO A 34 -1.13 18.21 -9.12
CA PRO A 34 -0.02 18.02 -8.21
C PRO A 34 -0.50 17.57 -6.83
N LEU A 35 0.23 16.66 -6.19
CA LEU A 35 -0.07 16.21 -4.83
C LEU A 35 0.23 17.26 -3.75
N GLY A 36 0.81 18.41 -4.12
CA GLY A 36 1.08 19.53 -3.19
C GLY A 36 1.83 19.09 -1.93
N ASP A 37 1.32 19.49 -0.76
CA ASP A 37 1.88 19.24 0.57
C ASP A 37 1.77 17.78 1.08
N THR A 38 1.37 16.86 0.21
CA THR A 38 1.19 15.44 0.56
C THR A 38 2.46 14.82 1.15
N CYS A 39 3.64 15.12 0.60
CA CYS A 39 4.91 14.56 1.11
C CYS A 39 5.17 14.96 2.57
N SER A 40 4.89 16.21 2.94
CA SER A 40 5.00 16.64 4.33
C SER A 40 3.92 16.02 5.21
N SER A 41 2.69 15.93 4.71
CA SER A 41 1.60 15.28 5.43
C SER A 41 1.94 13.84 5.77
N ILE A 42 2.54 13.10 4.84
CA ILE A 42 3.05 11.74 5.04
C ILE A 42 4.17 11.72 6.10
N ASN A 43 5.13 12.64 6.04
CA ASN A 43 6.22 12.72 7.01
C ASN A 43 5.70 12.99 8.44
N GLN A 44 4.79 13.95 8.59
CA GLN A 44 4.17 14.26 9.87
C GLN A 44 3.34 13.07 10.39
N ALA A 45 2.59 12.39 9.51
CA ALA A 45 1.84 11.20 9.87
C ALA A 45 2.75 10.06 10.35
N LEU A 46 3.87 9.80 9.67
CA LEU A 46 4.86 8.80 10.09
C LEU A 46 5.43 9.08 11.48
N GLY A 47 5.55 10.34 11.89
CA GLY A 47 5.94 10.70 13.26
C GLY A 47 4.90 10.38 14.34
N LEU A 48 3.65 10.07 13.95
CA LEU A 48 2.51 9.90 14.85
C LEU A 48 1.98 8.47 14.91
N VAL A 49 2.17 7.67 13.86
CA VAL A 49 1.54 6.34 13.73
C VAL A 49 2.51 5.25 13.25
N ASP A 50 2.21 4.01 13.62
CA ASP A 50 2.98 2.82 13.26
C ASP A 50 2.61 2.30 11.86
N ARG A 51 1.31 2.36 11.55
CA ARG A 51 0.71 1.99 10.27
C ARG A 51 -0.14 3.12 9.74
N LEU A 52 -0.08 3.36 8.44
CA LEU A 52 -0.80 4.43 7.77
C LEU A 52 -1.71 3.86 6.69
N THR A 53 -2.95 4.34 6.64
CA THR A 53 -3.78 4.24 5.44
C THR A 53 -4.03 5.64 4.90
N ILE A 54 -3.63 5.86 3.65
CA ILE A 54 -3.95 7.10 2.94
C ILE A 54 -5.26 6.88 2.20
N VAL A 55 -6.25 7.70 2.52
CA VAL A 55 -7.51 7.75 1.78
C VAL A 55 -7.44 8.93 0.83
N VAL A 56 -7.33 8.64 -0.46
CA VAL A 56 -7.39 9.64 -1.52
C VAL A 56 -8.86 9.85 -1.86
N SER A 57 -9.31 11.09 -1.76
CA SER A 57 -10.65 11.52 -2.18
C SER A 57 -10.53 12.56 -3.27
N VAL A 58 -11.30 12.39 -4.34
CA VAL A 58 -11.31 13.31 -5.47
C VAL A 58 -12.42 14.34 -5.25
N GLN A 59 -12.10 15.64 -5.28
CA GLN A 59 -13.12 16.68 -5.28
C GLN A 59 -13.91 16.58 -6.57
N ASN A 60 -15.17 16.18 -6.47
CA ASN A 60 -16.07 16.22 -7.61
C ASN A 60 -16.78 17.60 -7.65
N PRO A 61 -16.42 18.51 -8.57
CA PRO A 61 -17.10 19.79 -8.69
C PRO A 61 -18.57 19.66 -9.11
N ALA A 62 -19.05 18.49 -9.54
CA ALA A 62 -20.46 18.23 -9.84
C ALA A 62 -21.30 17.80 -8.62
N LEU A 63 -20.68 17.62 -7.44
CA LEU A 63 -21.35 17.24 -6.20
C LEU A 63 -21.29 18.32 -5.11
N THR A 64 -20.74 19.50 -5.41
CA THR A 64 -20.98 20.67 -4.57
C THR A 64 -22.45 21.09 -4.77
N PRO A 65 -23.30 21.05 -3.73
CA PRO A 65 -24.64 21.61 -3.88
C PRO A 65 -24.46 23.10 -4.13
N THR A 66 -24.75 23.55 -5.36
CA THR A 66 -25.08 24.96 -5.57
C THR A 66 -26.21 25.29 -4.60
N PRO A 67 -26.16 26.41 -3.87
CA PRO A 67 -27.30 26.84 -3.09
C PRO A 67 -28.44 27.13 -4.08
N ASN A 68 -29.31 26.15 -4.31
CA ASN A 68 -30.49 26.32 -5.14
C ASN A 68 -31.46 27.19 -4.36
N ASN A 69 -31.37 28.48 -4.63
CA ASN A 69 -32.51 29.37 -4.51
C ASN A 69 -33.39 29.07 -5.72
N ASP A 70 -34.30 28.10 -5.60
CA ASP A 70 -35.57 28.07 -6.35
C ASP A 70 -36.45 26.88 -5.92
N ASN A 71 -37.60 27.22 -5.33
CA ASN A 71 -38.72 26.33 -5.12
C ASN A 71 -39.36 25.99 -6.47
N ASN A 72 -39.32 24.72 -6.91
CA ASN A 72 -40.48 23.99 -7.47
C ASN A 72 -40.13 22.60 -8.03
N ASN A 73 -40.61 21.56 -7.32
CA ASN A 73 -41.31 20.38 -7.81
C ASN A 73 -41.00 19.82 -9.24
N LYS A 74 -40.31 18.68 -9.33
CA LYS A 74 -40.93 17.37 -9.68
C LYS A 74 -39.92 16.23 -9.71
N ASN A 75 -40.42 15.09 -9.26
CA ASN A 75 -39.80 13.81 -9.00
C ASN A 75 -39.53 13.02 -10.29
N THR A 76 -38.26 12.73 -10.59
CA THR A 76 -37.82 11.60 -11.43
C THR A 76 -36.39 11.19 -11.02
N ASN A 77 -36.29 10.27 -10.06
CA ASN A 77 -35.03 9.59 -9.71
C ASN A 77 -34.70 8.55 -10.79
N THR A 78 -33.82 8.93 -11.72
CA THR A 78 -32.98 7.99 -12.47
C THR A 78 -31.53 8.35 -12.18
N THR A 79 -30.99 7.75 -11.13
CA THR A 79 -29.58 7.91 -10.73
C THR A 79 -28.72 7.12 -11.72
N THR A 80 -28.21 7.80 -12.75
CA THR A 80 -27.10 7.27 -13.54
C THR A 80 -25.85 7.24 -12.64
N ASN A 81 -25.37 6.04 -12.32
CA ASN A 81 -24.12 5.80 -11.61
C ASN A 81 -22.94 6.26 -12.48
N GLY A 82 -22.63 7.56 -12.47
CA GLY A 82 -21.35 8.05 -12.94
C GLY A 82 -20.30 7.73 -11.88
N SER A 83 -19.29 6.93 -12.23
CA SER A 83 -18.13 6.75 -11.35
C SER A 83 -17.51 8.12 -11.05
N ALA A 84 -17.24 8.46 -9.79
CA ALA A 84 -16.59 9.74 -9.46
C ALA A 84 -15.11 9.80 -9.90
N THR A 85 -14.58 8.71 -10.45
CA THR A 85 -13.32 8.64 -11.23
C THR A 85 -13.52 8.83 -12.74
N ALA A 86 -14.72 9.20 -13.21
CA ALA A 86 -14.99 9.42 -14.62
C ALA A 86 -13.98 10.42 -15.22
N GLY A 87 -13.14 9.93 -16.13
CA GLY A 87 -12.07 10.71 -16.77
C GLY A 87 -10.67 10.50 -16.19
N ALA A 88 -10.50 9.75 -15.09
CA ALA A 88 -9.19 9.32 -14.61
C ALA A 88 -8.57 8.33 -15.60
N SER A 89 -7.35 8.61 -16.05
CA SER A 89 -6.62 7.66 -16.90
C SER A 89 -5.86 6.67 -16.02
N PHE A 90 -5.67 5.46 -16.54
CA PHE A 90 -4.77 4.47 -15.93
C PHE A 90 -3.42 5.08 -15.51
N HIS A 91 -2.84 5.92 -16.37
CA HIS A 91 -1.57 6.57 -16.12
C HIS A 91 -1.64 7.53 -14.91
N SER A 92 -2.66 8.38 -14.84
CA SER A 92 -2.76 9.35 -13.75
C SER A 92 -3.08 8.71 -12.40
N VAL A 93 -3.87 7.65 -12.39
CA VAL A 93 -4.07 6.84 -11.17
C VAL A 93 -2.76 6.17 -10.74
N GLN A 94 -2.04 5.52 -11.67
CA GLN A 94 -0.74 4.91 -11.38
C GLN A 94 0.27 5.94 -10.88
N LYS A 95 0.29 7.15 -11.46
CA LYS A 95 1.16 8.27 -11.08
C LYS A 95 0.93 8.68 -9.62
N VAL A 96 -0.33 8.89 -9.23
CA VAL A 96 -0.69 9.26 -7.85
C VAL A 96 -0.30 8.14 -6.88
N LEU A 97 -0.66 6.89 -7.16
CA LEU A 97 -0.30 5.75 -6.29
C LEU A 97 1.21 5.62 -6.14
N SER A 98 1.95 5.70 -7.26
CA SER A 98 3.41 5.60 -7.26
C SER A 98 4.03 6.70 -6.41
N ALA A 99 3.64 7.97 -6.64
CA ALA A 99 4.16 9.10 -5.88
C ALA A 99 3.91 8.95 -4.38
N LEU A 100 2.73 8.52 -3.96
CA LEU A 100 2.40 8.30 -2.56
C LEU A 100 3.24 7.18 -1.93
N TYR A 101 3.34 6.01 -2.58
CA TYR A 101 4.14 4.90 -2.09
C TYR A 101 5.64 5.23 -2.03
N VAL A 102 6.16 5.92 -3.05
CA VAL A 102 7.56 6.37 -3.11
C VAL A 102 7.85 7.34 -1.97
N SER A 103 7.03 8.37 -1.81
CA SER A 103 7.21 9.40 -0.78
C SER A 103 7.16 8.79 0.62
N PHE A 104 6.20 7.91 0.88
CA PHE A 104 6.14 7.18 2.14
C PHE A 104 7.37 6.32 2.36
N THR A 105 7.78 5.53 1.36
CA THR A 105 8.95 4.66 1.45
C THR A 105 10.22 5.45 1.76
N LYS A 106 10.45 6.57 1.07
CA LYS A 106 11.61 7.46 1.31
C LYS A 106 11.62 7.95 2.76
N GLN A 107 10.49 8.42 3.27
CA GLN A 107 10.41 8.95 4.63
C GLN A 107 10.50 7.85 5.70
N ALA A 108 9.85 6.71 5.49
CA ALA A 108 9.95 5.57 6.39
C ALA A 108 11.40 5.07 6.52
N MET A 109 12.14 5.02 5.40
CA MET A 109 13.57 4.70 5.37
C MET A 109 14.41 5.73 6.14
N ALA A 110 14.17 7.02 5.93
CA ALA A 110 14.88 8.10 6.63
C ALA A 110 14.67 8.05 8.16
N LEU A 111 13.51 7.56 8.60
CA LEU A 111 13.18 7.35 10.02
C LEU A 111 13.65 6.00 10.58
N GLY A 112 14.38 5.19 9.81
CA GLY A 112 14.84 3.87 10.25
C GLY A 112 13.71 2.85 10.42
N ARG A 113 12.58 3.05 9.73
CA ARG A 113 11.38 2.18 9.76
C ARG A 113 11.12 1.54 8.39
N PRO A 114 12.04 0.72 7.85
CA PRO A 114 11.91 0.13 6.52
C PRO A 114 10.71 -0.82 6.37
N LEU A 115 10.14 -1.30 7.49
CA LEU A 115 8.97 -2.19 7.52
C LEU A 115 7.67 -1.45 7.86
N ALA A 116 7.67 -0.11 7.83
CA ALA A 116 6.44 0.65 8.04
C ALA A 116 5.40 0.30 6.97
N GLU A 117 4.16 0.11 7.38
CA GLU A 117 3.09 -0.29 6.49
C GLU A 117 2.28 0.92 6.00
N LEU A 118 2.16 1.02 4.68
CA LEU A 118 1.24 1.94 4.01
C LEU A 118 0.24 1.15 3.16
N ASP A 119 -1.05 1.42 3.35
CA ASP A 119 -2.10 1.09 2.39
C ASP A 119 -2.67 2.38 1.79
N ILE A 120 -3.05 2.35 0.52
CA ILE A 120 -3.70 3.49 -0.14
C ILE A 120 -5.06 3.03 -0.64
N VAL A 121 -6.09 3.83 -0.40
CA VAL A 121 -7.45 3.56 -0.85
C VAL A 121 -7.98 4.78 -1.61
N ILE A 122 -8.61 4.55 -2.76
CA ILE A 122 -9.34 5.59 -3.50
C ILE A 122 -10.78 5.54 -3.03
N ARG A 123 -11.20 6.54 -2.25
CA ARG A 123 -12.51 6.56 -1.57
C ARG A 123 -13.65 6.28 -2.53
N GLU A 124 -13.63 6.91 -3.70
CA GLU A 124 -14.71 6.85 -4.68
C GLU A 124 -14.78 5.53 -5.45
N SER A 125 -13.70 4.75 -5.48
CA SER A 125 -13.58 3.50 -6.26
C SER A 125 -13.62 2.24 -5.39
N CYS A 126 -13.37 2.39 -4.09
CA CYS A 126 -13.08 1.25 -3.21
C CYS A 126 -14.32 0.41 -2.84
N GLY A 127 -15.53 0.93 -3.02
CA GLY A 127 -16.77 0.18 -2.76
C GLY A 127 -17.16 0.03 -1.28
N TYR A 128 -16.61 0.84 -0.38
CA TYR A 128 -17.03 0.93 1.02
C TYR A 128 -16.73 2.32 1.63
N ASP A 129 -17.35 2.68 2.76
CA ASP A 129 -17.09 3.95 3.45
C ASP A 129 -15.89 3.79 4.42
N VAL A 130 -14.69 4.01 3.88
CA VAL A 130 -13.41 3.81 4.58
C VAL A 130 -13.35 4.63 5.87
N GLY A 131 -13.14 3.96 7.00
CA GLY A 131 -13.02 4.61 8.30
C GLY A 131 -14.33 5.03 8.93
N ALA A 132 -15.49 4.67 8.35
CA ALA A 132 -16.80 4.95 8.92
C ALA A 132 -17.26 3.94 9.99
N GLY A 133 -16.44 2.95 10.35
CA GLY A 133 -16.67 2.06 11.50
C GLY A 133 -17.89 1.15 11.42
N GLY A 134 -18.48 0.96 10.23
CA GLY A 134 -19.67 0.14 10.02
C GLY A 134 -19.38 -1.29 9.57
N VAL A 135 -20.44 -2.01 9.18
CA VAL A 135 -20.33 -3.35 8.59
C VAL A 135 -19.48 -3.27 7.32
N GLY A 136 -18.31 -3.89 7.37
CA GLY A 136 -17.30 -3.80 6.32
C GLY A 136 -16.12 -2.88 6.67
N ASP A 137 -16.04 -2.16 7.78
CA ASP A 137 -14.75 -1.52 8.12
C ASP A 137 -13.78 -2.58 8.67
N GLU A 138 -13.04 -3.25 7.78
CA GLU A 138 -12.08 -4.32 8.14
C GLU A 138 -10.80 -3.74 8.76
N ILE A 139 -10.63 -2.42 8.72
CA ILE A 139 -9.41 -1.73 9.12
C ILE A 139 -9.69 -0.93 10.40
N PRO A 140 -9.18 -1.35 11.57
CA PRO A 140 -9.36 -0.61 12.80
C PRO A 140 -8.43 0.61 12.84
N PHE A 141 -8.97 1.80 12.62
CA PHE A 141 -8.25 3.06 12.81
C PHE A 141 -8.33 3.56 14.25
N ASN A 142 -7.25 4.20 14.72
CA ASN A 142 -7.19 4.82 16.04
C ASN A 142 -7.22 6.35 15.98
N VAL A 143 -6.79 6.94 14.87
CA VAL A 143 -6.63 8.38 14.72
C VAL A 143 -6.88 8.81 13.28
N PHE A 144 -7.51 9.98 13.13
CA PHE A 144 -7.65 10.67 11.86
C PHE A 144 -6.60 11.77 11.75
N LEU A 145 -5.96 11.83 10.59
CA LEU A 145 -4.91 12.79 10.26
C LEU A 145 -5.35 13.57 9.01
N GLY A 146 -5.12 14.86 9.00
CA GLY A 146 -5.42 15.70 7.84
C GLY A 146 -4.87 17.11 7.98
N LEU A 147 -4.63 17.76 6.85
CA LEU A 147 -4.39 19.21 6.81
C LEU A 147 -5.68 19.97 7.15
N PRO A 148 -5.60 21.25 7.56
CA PRO A 148 -6.77 22.08 7.88
C PRO A 148 -7.94 21.98 6.88
N PRO A 149 -7.74 21.95 5.55
CA PRO A 149 -8.82 21.84 4.58
C PRO A 149 -9.59 20.51 4.64
N ALA A 150 -8.98 19.44 5.16
CA ALA A 150 -9.56 18.11 5.26
C ALA A 150 -10.32 17.87 6.58
N ILE A 151 -10.15 18.74 7.60
CA ILE A 151 -10.70 18.53 8.95
C ILE A 151 -12.22 18.41 8.95
N LYS A 152 -12.92 19.28 8.22
CA LYS A 152 -14.38 19.25 8.11
C LYS A 152 -14.90 17.92 7.54
N GLU A 153 -14.15 17.31 6.62
CA GLU A 153 -14.52 16.00 6.06
C GLU A 153 -14.24 14.85 7.05
N LEU A 154 -13.23 14.99 7.90
CA LEU A 154 -12.95 14.04 8.98
C LEU A 154 -14.00 14.13 10.12
N GLU A 155 -14.49 15.33 10.43
CA GLU A 155 -15.61 15.53 11.36
C GLU A 155 -16.88 14.83 10.85
N LYS A 156 -17.24 15.06 9.58
CA LYS A 156 -18.35 14.33 8.94
C LYS A 156 -18.14 12.81 8.94
N LEU A 157 -16.91 12.34 8.83
CA LEU A 157 -16.61 10.92 8.92
C LEU A 157 -16.86 10.40 10.34
N ASN A 158 -16.49 11.14 11.38
CA ASN A 158 -16.84 10.82 12.77
C ASN A 158 -18.35 10.80 13.01
N GLU A 159 -19.11 11.73 12.44
CA GLU A 159 -20.58 11.70 12.49
C GLU A 159 -21.13 10.39 11.90
N ARG A 160 -20.61 9.95 10.74
CA ARG A 160 -21.00 8.67 10.14
C ARG A 160 -20.56 7.47 10.99
N ARG A 161 -19.40 7.54 11.65
CA ARG A 161 -18.97 6.51 12.61
C ARG A 161 -19.97 6.32 13.72
N LEU A 162 -20.44 7.40 14.32
CA LEU A 162 -21.47 7.36 15.37
C LEU A 162 -22.78 6.76 14.85
N GLN A 163 -23.21 7.14 13.65
CA GLN A 163 -24.40 6.58 13.00
C GLN A 163 -24.29 5.06 12.79
N ASN A 164 -23.07 4.57 12.51
CA ASN A 164 -22.77 3.15 12.34
C ASN A 164 -22.52 2.41 13.67
N GLY A 165 -22.66 3.08 14.81
CA GLY A 165 -22.42 2.48 16.13
C GLY A 165 -20.93 2.35 16.52
N ALA A 166 -20.03 2.98 15.77
CA ALA A 166 -18.62 3.06 16.11
C ALA A 166 -18.30 4.31 16.94
N LYS A 167 -17.16 4.26 17.64
CA LYS A 167 -16.64 5.41 18.40
C LYS A 167 -15.99 6.43 17.47
N GLU A 168 -16.12 7.70 17.82
CA GLU A 168 -15.34 8.78 17.20
C GLU A 168 -13.85 8.54 17.39
N LEU A 169 -13.08 8.94 16.39
CA LEU A 169 -11.62 8.95 16.44
C LEU A 169 -11.12 10.36 16.68
N THR A 170 -9.99 10.46 17.38
CA THR A 170 -9.31 11.74 17.54
C THR A 170 -8.85 12.24 16.18
N ILE A 171 -9.14 13.51 15.87
CA ILE A 171 -8.61 14.19 14.70
C ILE A 171 -7.35 14.95 15.12
N ARG A 172 -6.23 14.70 14.43
CA ARG A 172 -5.00 15.47 14.56
C ARG A 172 -4.78 16.28 13.29
N THR A 173 -4.81 17.59 13.44
CA THR A 173 -4.47 18.54 12.39
C THR A 173 -2.97 18.55 12.16
N LEU A 174 -2.55 18.36 10.90
CA LEU A 174 -1.16 18.48 10.47
C LEU A 174 -0.83 19.94 10.16
N ASP A 175 0.44 20.32 10.29
CA ASP A 175 0.90 21.70 10.13
C ASP A 175 1.27 22.01 8.68
N GLU A 176 0.56 22.96 8.06
CA GLU A 176 0.82 23.45 6.70
C GLU A 176 2.18 24.20 6.59
N ALA A 177 2.59 24.93 7.62
CA ALA A 177 3.83 25.71 7.59
C ALA A 177 5.07 24.80 7.59
N LYS A 178 4.99 23.65 8.28
CA LYS A 178 6.00 22.59 8.19
C LYS A 178 5.95 21.83 6.86
N ALA A 179 4.86 21.94 6.10
CA ALA A 179 4.78 21.39 4.75
C ALA A 179 5.50 22.21 3.69
N HIS A 180 5.49 23.52 3.84
CA HIS A 180 6.23 24.41 2.96
C HIS A 180 7.72 24.55 3.34
N ALA A 181 8.09 24.27 4.61
CA ALA A 181 9.45 24.44 5.11
C ALA A 181 10.47 23.41 4.62
N THR A 182 10.04 22.30 4.01
CA THR A 182 10.99 21.27 3.55
C THR A 182 11.78 21.67 2.31
N GLY A 183 11.41 22.74 1.58
CA GLY A 183 12.24 23.35 0.52
C GLY A 183 12.66 22.42 -0.64
N GLU A 184 12.36 21.12 -0.57
CA GLU A 184 12.50 20.17 -1.63
C GLU A 184 11.38 20.47 -2.63
N THR A 185 11.67 21.36 -3.58
CA THR A 185 11.10 21.24 -4.92
C THR A 185 11.58 19.91 -5.46
N HIS A 186 10.93 18.82 -5.04
CA HIS A 186 11.00 17.59 -5.80
C HIS A 186 10.39 17.94 -7.14
N THR A 187 11.25 18.16 -8.15
CA THR A 187 10.91 17.79 -9.51
C THR A 187 10.18 16.46 -9.38
N PRO A 188 8.89 16.37 -9.77
CA PRO A 188 8.18 15.12 -9.63
C PRO A 188 9.04 14.06 -10.30
N LEU A 189 9.37 12.99 -9.58
CA LEU A 189 10.08 11.80 -10.06
C LEU A 189 9.44 11.17 -11.32
N VAL A 190 8.37 11.78 -11.83
CA VAL A 190 7.36 11.28 -12.75
C VAL A 190 7.50 11.87 -14.15
N ASP A 191 8.18 13.00 -14.34
CA ASP A 191 8.33 13.56 -15.70
C ASP A 191 9.28 12.72 -16.59
N ALA A 192 10.05 11.79 -15.98
CA ALA A 192 10.89 10.82 -16.70
C ALA A 192 10.15 9.54 -17.13
N ILE A 193 8.88 9.35 -16.74
CA ILE A 193 8.08 8.14 -17.01
C ILE A 193 7.44 8.16 -18.41
N ASP A 194 7.52 9.30 -19.10
CA ASP A 194 6.64 9.65 -20.22
C ASP A 194 7.13 9.27 -21.62
N SER A 195 8.16 8.43 -21.73
CA SER A 195 8.59 7.89 -23.02
C SER A 195 8.62 6.37 -22.98
N VAL A 196 7.81 5.73 -23.84
CA VAL A 196 8.13 4.50 -24.61
C VAL A 196 6.88 3.69 -25.01
N LEU A 197 5.67 3.90 -24.48
CA LEU A 197 4.49 3.12 -24.92
C LEU A 197 3.26 4.01 -25.19
N PRO A 198 2.48 3.76 -26.26
CA PRO A 198 1.16 4.35 -26.41
C PRO A 198 0.28 3.74 -25.30
N TYR A 199 0.19 4.41 -24.16
CA TYR A 199 -0.69 3.99 -23.10
C TYR A 199 -2.12 4.01 -23.64
N ALA A 200 -2.74 2.83 -23.74
CA ALA A 200 -4.17 2.74 -24.03
C ALA A 200 -4.92 3.54 -22.97
N LYS A 201 -6.04 4.17 -23.35
CA LYS A 201 -6.91 4.92 -22.43
C LYS A 201 -7.67 3.96 -21.51
N VAL A 202 -6.94 3.21 -20.68
CA VAL A 202 -7.54 2.22 -19.80
C VAL A 202 -8.31 2.93 -18.70
N GLN A 203 -9.54 2.48 -18.47
CA GLN A 203 -10.48 3.07 -17.51
C GLN A 203 -10.73 2.13 -16.33
N GLU A 204 -11.29 2.69 -15.26
CA GLU A 204 -11.74 1.89 -14.11
C GLU A 204 -12.77 0.84 -14.55
N GLY A 205 -12.59 -0.40 -14.10
CA GLY A 205 -13.53 -1.49 -14.39
C GLY A 205 -13.69 -1.81 -15.87
N GLN A 206 -12.67 -1.53 -16.70
CA GLN A 206 -12.74 -1.79 -18.14
C GLN A 206 -12.91 -3.28 -18.48
N TYR A 207 -12.33 -4.17 -17.67
CA TYR A 207 -12.34 -5.61 -17.92
C TYR A 207 -13.21 -6.30 -16.87
N GLY A 208 -13.91 -7.36 -17.26
CA GLY A 208 -14.62 -8.25 -16.35
C GLY A 208 -13.65 -8.96 -15.42
N ASP A 209 -12.83 -9.83 -16.02
CA ASP A 209 -11.94 -10.75 -15.31
C ASP A 209 -10.47 -10.49 -15.69
N VAL A 210 -9.65 -10.14 -14.71
CA VAL A 210 -8.24 -9.77 -14.91
C VAL A 210 -7.33 -10.68 -14.09
N ALA A 211 -6.26 -11.16 -14.73
CA ALA A 211 -5.24 -11.94 -14.06
C ALA A 211 -3.99 -11.09 -13.73
N LEU A 212 -3.28 -11.48 -12.68
CA LEU A 212 -1.89 -11.11 -12.43
C LEU A 212 -1.14 -12.27 -11.76
N GLY A 213 0.19 -12.20 -11.74
CA GLY A 213 1.00 -13.21 -11.05
C GLY A 213 2.27 -12.62 -10.45
N GLY A 214 2.75 -13.23 -9.37
CA GLY A 214 3.95 -12.79 -8.68
C GLY A 214 4.32 -13.67 -7.49
N THR A 215 5.50 -13.42 -6.91
CA THR A 215 5.87 -14.07 -5.65
C THR A 215 5.18 -13.43 -4.45
N PHE A 216 5.01 -12.09 -4.48
CA PHE A 216 4.40 -11.32 -3.39
C PHE A 216 5.04 -11.55 -2.01
N ASP A 217 6.33 -11.86 -1.98
CA ASP A 217 7.13 -11.95 -0.75
C ASP A 217 7.35 -10.57 -0.17
N HIS A 218 7.03 -10.38 1.11
CA HIS A 218 7.04 -9.12 1.84
C HIS A 218 6.37 -7.99 1.05
N LEU A 219 5.04 -7.98 1.05
CA LEU A 219 4.23 -7.12 0.19
C LEU A 219 4.60 -5.62 0.28
N HIS A 220 5.44 -5.17 -0.67
CA HIS A 220 6.01 -3.82 -0.73
C HIS A 220 5.34 -2.94 -1.79
N ALA A 221 5.76 -1.68 -1.88
CA ALA A 221 5.20 -0.66 -2.79
C ALA A 221 4.98 -1.14 -4.23
N GLY A 222 5.97 -1.78 -4.85
CA GLY A 222 5.86 -2.30 -6.21
C GLY A 222 4.75 -3.33 -6.39
N HIS A 223 4.63 -4.28 -5.47
CA HIS A 223 3.52 -5.25 -5.48
C HIS A 223 2.17 -4.57 -5.26
N LYS A 224 2.10 -3.62 -4.31
CA LYS A 224 0.88 -2.89 -4.00
C LYS A 224 0.38 -2.08 -5.19
N ILE A 225 1.27 -1.43 -5.95
CA ILE A 225 0.90 -0.73 -7.19
C ILE A 225 0.35 -1.72 -8.23
N LEU A 226 0.99 -2.87 -8.43
CA LEU A 226 0.51 -3.92 -9.36
C LEU A 226 -0.89 -4.41 -9.00
N LEU A 227 -1.09 -4.77 -7.74
CA LEU A 227 -2.38 -5.25 -7.21
C LEU A 227 -3.46 -4.15 -7.29
N SER A 228 -3.13 -2.92 -6.90
CA SER A 228 -4.04 -1.77 -6.98
C SER A 228 -4.49 -1.51 -8.41
N MET A 229 -3.56 -1.42 -9.36
CA MET A 229 -3.92 -1.17 -10.76
C MET A 229 -4.72 -2.33 -11.35
N THR A 230 -4.40 -3.58 -11.00
CA THR A 230 -5.18 -4.75 -11.44
C THR A 230 -6.62 -4.67 -10.93
N ALA A 231 -6.81 -4.43 -9.64
CA ALA A 231 -8.13 -4.30 -9.05
C ALA A 231 -8.89 -3.09 -9.63
N TRP A 232 -8.21 -1.97 -9.88
CA TRP A 232 -8.84 -0.77 -10.44
C TRP A 232 -9.41 -1.01 -11.85
N ILE A 233 -8.71 -1.73 -12.72
CA ILE A 233 -9.20 -2.01 -14.08
C ILE A 233 -10.23 -3.16 -14.15
N SER A 234 -10.47 -3.85 -13.02
CA SER A 234 -11.39 -4.99 -12.93
C SER A 234 -12.77 -4.56 -12.49
N SER A 235 -13.81 -5.14 -13.09
CA SER A 235 -15.22 -4.89 -12.76
C SER A 235 -15.92 -6.08 -12.11
N HIS A 236 -15.37 -7.30 -12.25
CA HIS A 236 -15.98 -8.51 -11.70
C HIS A 236 -14.99 -9.37 -10.90
N ARG A 237 -13.89 -9.85 -11.50
CA ARG A 237 -13.00 -10.82 -10.86
C ARG A 237 -11.52 -10.50 -11.05
N VAL A 238 -10.73 -10.71 -10.01
CA VAL A 238 -9.26 -10.69 -10.06
C VAL A 238 -8.73 -12.06 -9.69
N VAL A 239 -7.95 -12.65 -10.60
CA VAL A 239 -7.22 -13.90 -10.38
C VAL A 239 -5.76 -13.59 -10.15
N CYS A 240 -5.25 -13.90 -8.95
CA CYS A 240 -3.87 -13.62 -8.56
C CYS A 240 -3.11 -14.93 -8.34
N GLY A 241 -2.15 -15.22 -9.21
CA GLY A 241 -1.25 -16.36 -9.06
C GLY A 241 -0.09 -16.04 -8.12
N VAL A 242 -0.02 -16.72 -6.97
CA VAL A 242 1.06 -16.58 -5.99
C VAL A 242 2.05 -17.73 -6.15
N THR A 243 3.29 -17.42 -6.50
CA THR A 243 4.32 -18.44 -6.77
C THR A 243 4.59 -19.33 -5.55
N ASP A 244 4.54 -20.65 -5.74
CA ASP A 244 4.93 -21.64 -4.74
C ASP A 244 6.46 -21.74 -4.58
N ASP A 245 6.90 -22.22 -3.42
CA ASP A 245 8.28 -22.35 -2.97
C ASP A 245 9.13 -23.22 -3.91
N ALA A 246 8.50 -24.11 -4.68
CA ALA A 246 9.14 -24.92 -5.70
C ALA A 246 9.86 -24.07 -6.77
N MET A 247 9.33 -22.90 -7.10
CA MET A 247 9.93 -21.96 -8.07
C MET A 247 10.92 -20.96 -7.42
N LEU A 248 11.11 -21.01 -6.09
CA LEU A 248 11.85 -20.00 -5.31
C LEU A 248 13.18 -20.50 -4.74
N LYS A 249 13.67 -21.66 -5.20
CA LYS A 249 14.85 -22.35 -4.62
C LYS A 249 16.17 -21.57 -4.68
N THR A 250 16.29 -20.58 -5.57
CA THR A 250 17.53 -19.81 -5.80
C THR A 250 17.55 -18.42 -5.16
N LYS A 251 16.54 -18.07 -4.37
CA LYS A 251 16.42 -16.73 -3.79
C LYS A 251 17.38 -16.54 -2.60
N LYS A 252 18.03 -15.38 -2.53
CA LYS A 252 18.89 -14.97 -1.40
C LYS A 252 18.05 -14.80 -0.12
N PHE A 253 18.65 -15.08 1.04
CA PHE A 253 18.03 -14.94 2.37
C PHE A 253 16.68 -15.69 2.47
N LYS A 254 16.63 -16.91 1.94
CA LYS A 254 15.38 -17.69 1.78
C LYS A 254 14.71 -17.99 3.11
N GLU A 255 15.50 -18.13 4.18
CA GLU A 255 15.04 -18.34 5.54
C GLU A 255 14.21 -17.18 6.11
N PHE A 256 14.28 -15.99 5.49
CA PHE A 256 13.45 -14.83 5.82
C PHE A 256 12.29 -14.62 4.84
N MET A 257 12.08 -15.53 3.90
CA MET A 257 10.96 -15.48 2.96
C MET A 257 9.64 -15.80 3.69
N GLU A 258 8.56 -15.14 3.28
CA GLU A 258 7.25 -15.42 3.85
C GLU A 258 6.69 -16.76 3.37
N PRO A 259 6.06 -17.56 4.27
CA PRO A 259 5.35 -18.78 3.87
C PRO A 259 4.28 -18.49 2.81
N LEU A 260 4.03 -19.45 1.93
CA LEU A 260 3.05 -19.32 0.84
C LEU A 260 1.67 -18.85 1.33
N ASP A 261 1.12 -19.48 2.36
CA ASP A 261 -0.20 -19.14 2.91
C ASP A 261 -0.24 -17.68 3.39
N LYS A 262 0.84 -17.21 4.05
CA LYS A 262 0.95 -15.81 4.48
C LYS A 262 0.93 -14.86 3.28
N ARG A 263 1.65 -15.18 2.21
CA ARG A 263 1.69 -14.35 1.00
C ARG A 263 0.34 -14.29 0.31
N ILE A 264 -0.39 -15.41 0.27
CA ILE A 264 -1.78 -15.47 -0.23
C ILE A 264 -2.69 -14.59 0.62
N ASP A 265 -2.65 -14.75 1.95
CA ASP A 265 -3.47 -13.98 2.89
C ASP A 265 -3.21 -12.47 2.79
N ASP A 266 -1.94 -12.06 2.68
CA ASP A 266 -1.57 -10.65 2.55
C ASP A 266 -2.01 -10.03 1.23
N VAL A 267 -1.93 -10.79 0.13
CA VAL A 267 -2.44 -10.37 -1.18
C VAL A 267 -3.96 -10.20 -1.13
N GLU A 268 -4.69 -11.19 -0.60
CA GLU A 268 -6.15 -11.12 -0.51
C GLU A 268 -6.60 -9.96 0.39
N ARG A 269 -5.99 -9.83 1.57
CA ARG A 269 -6.25 -8.73 2.50
C ARG A 269 -6.00 -7.39 1.84
N PHE A 270 -4.87 -7.22 1.15
CA PHE A 270 -4.55 -5.96 0.47
C PHE A 270 -5.58 -5.63 -0.62
N LEU A 271 -5.96 -6.61 -1.44
CA LEU A 271 -6.95 -6.43 -2.50
C LEU A 271 -8.30 -5.97 -1.93
N ARG A 272 -8.77 -6.61 -0.84
CA ARG A 272 -10.03 -6.25 -0.15
C ARG A 272 -10.00 -4.88 0.54
N ILE A 273 -8.82 -4.44 0.97
CA ILE A 273 -8.59 -3.08 1.49
C ILE A 273 -8.70 -2.07 0.34
N PHE A 274 -8.06 -2.35 -0.79
CA PHE A 274 -7.99 -1.42 -1.91
C PHE A 274 -9.34 -1.25 -2.62
N LYS A 275 -10.03 -2.35 -2.94
CA LYS A 275 -11.31 -2.34 -3.65
C LYS A 275 -12.20 -3.50 -3.22
N ARG A 276 -13.50 -3.27 -3.22
CA ARG A 276 -14.53 -4.24 -2.89
C ARG A 276 -15.56 -4.33 -4.01
N GLY A 277 -16.41 -5.35 -3.90
CA GLY A 277 -17.36 -5.69 -4.96
C GLY A 277 -16.73 -6.54 -6.07
N LEU A 278 -15.46 -6.93 -5.93
CA LEU A 278 -14.79 -7.88 -6.80
C LEU A 278 -14.71 -9.26 -6.15
N VAL A 279 -14.67 -10.30 -6.98
CA VAL A 279 -14.28 -11.65 -6.59
C VAL A 279 -12.77 -11.76 -6.64
N TYR A 280 -12.14 -12.14 -5.52
CA TYR A 280 -10.70 -12.37 -5.44
C TYR A 280 -10.41 -13.86 -5.39
N GLU A 281 -9.67 -14.35 -6.38
CA GLU A 281 -9.15 -15.72 -6.44
C GLU A 281 -7.63 -15.67 -6.35
N VAL A 282 -7.10 -15.78 -5.13
CA VAL A 282 -5.67 -15.79 -4.87
C VAL A 282 -5.23 -17.24 -4.73
N VAL A 283 -4.51 -17.75 -5.73
CA VAL A 283 -4.22 -19.19 -5.86
C VAL A 283 -2.72 -19.45 -5.97
N PRO A 284 -2.21 -20.55 -5.42
CA PRO A 284 -0.83 -20.94 -5.63
C PRO A 284 -0.57 -21.33 -7.08
N ILE A 285 0.58 -20.94 -7.63
CA ILE A 285 1.04 -21.34 -8.96
C ILE A 285 2.39 -22.04 -8.87
N SER A 286 2.50 -23.18 -9.53
CA SER A 286 3.72 -24.00 -9.61
C SER A 286 4.45 -23.90 -10.95
N ASP A 287 3.90 -23.13 -11.90
CA ASP A 287 4.48 -22.82 -13.19
C ASP A 287 4.20 -21.35 -13.58
N MET A 288 4.74 -20.91 -14.72
CA MET A 288 4.65 -19.52 -15.18
C MET A 288 3.28 -19.13 -15.78
N TYR A 289 2.39 -20.09 -16.00
CA TYR A 289 1.10 -19.88 -16.64
C TYR A 289 -0.04 -19.87 -15.61
N GLY A 290 -0.02 -20.80 -14.67
CA GLY A 290 -1.09 -20.96 -13.69
C GLY A 290 -2.47 -21.03 -14.36
N PRO A 291 -3.51 -20.39 -13.79
CA PRO A 291 -4.86 -20.46 -14.34
C PRO A 291 -5.02 -19.74 -15.70
N THR A 292 -4.04 -18.95 -16.15
CA THR A 292 -4.18 -18.13 -17.37
C THR A 292 -4.20 -18.95 -18.65
N ILE A 293 -3.89 -20.25 -18.61
CA ILE A 293 -3.97 -21.14 -19.78
C ILE A 293 -5.11 -22.16 -19.67
N THR A 294 -5.95 -22.04 -18.65
CA THR A 294 -7.11 -22.91 -18.43
C THR A 294 -8.41 -22.13 -18.27
N ASP A 295 -8.35 -20.89 -17.80
CA ASP A 295 -9.49 -20.00 -17.62
C ASP A 295 -9.77 -19.20 -18.91
N ASP A 296 -10.89 -19.50 -19.56
CA ASP A 296 -11.34 -18.89 -20.80
C ASP A 296 -12.09 -17.57 -20.61
N LYS A 297 -12.47 -17.22 -19.37
CA LYS A 297 -13.18 -15.99 -19.02
C LYS A 297 -12.25 -14.79 -18.83
N LEU A 298 -10.95 -15.03 -18.63
CA LEU A 298 -9.96 -13.97 -18.48
C LEU A 298 -9.88 -13.11 -19.74
N GLU A 299 -9.92 -11.79 -19.56
CA GLU A 299 -9.91 -10.80 -20.63
C GLU A 299 -8.57 -10.06 -20.71
N ALA A 300 -7.93 -9.85 -19.56
CA ALA A 300 -6.67 -9.11 -19.45
C ALA A 300 -5.68 -9.76 -18.48
N LEU A 301 -4.39 -9.48 -18.71
CA LEU A 301 -3.28 -9.86 -17.85
C LEU A 301 -2.48 -8.61 -17.49
N MET A 302 -2.45 -8.28 -16.21
CA MET A 302 -1.63 -7.20 -15.68
C MET A 302 -0.19 -7.69 -15.46
N VAL A 303 0.77 -6.98 -16.04
CA VAL A 303 2.20 -7.27 -15.90
C VAL A 303 2.98 -6.00 -15.52
N SER A 304 4.15 -6.19 -14.94
CA SER A 304 5.17 -5.15 -14.87
C SER A 304 6.01 -5.15 -16.15
N LYS A 305 6.78 -4.08 -16.41
CA LYS A 305 7.82 -4.09 -17.45
C LYS A 305 8.74 -5.32 -17.37
N GLU A 306 9.07 -5.77 -16.16
CA GLU A 306 9.94 -6.93 -15.92
C GLU A 306 9.30 -8.26 -16.37
N THR A 307 7.98 -8.37 -16.30
CA THR A 307 7.22 -9.59 -16.60
C THR A 307 6.52 -9.56 -17.96
N LEU A 308 6.71 -8.49 -18.75
CA LEU A 308 6.12 -8.31 -20.08
C LEU A 308 6.39 -9.49 -21.04
N LYS A 309 7.62 -10.02 -21.03
CA LYS A 309 7.97 -11.21 -21.83
C LYS A 309 7.13 -12.43 -21.43
N GLY A 310 6.87 -12.61 -20.13
CA GLY A 310 6.02 -13.66 -19.61
C GLY A 310 4.58 -13.54 -20.11
N GLY A 311 4.03 -12.32 -20.17
CA GLY A 311 2.70 -12.08 -20.75
C GLY A 311 2.61 -12.50 -22.23
N GLY A 312 3.67 -12.24 -23.02
CA GLY A 312 3.76 -12.75 -24.39
C GLY A 312 3.76 -14.28 -24.48
N MET A 313 4.48 -14.96 -23.57
CA MET A 313 4.50 -16.42 -23.49
C MET A 313 3.14 -17.00 -23.09
N VAL A 314 2.38 -16.34 -22.20
CA VAL A 314 1.02 -16.73 -21.86
C VAL A 314 0.12 -16.73 -23.10
N ASN A 315 0.14 -15.67 -23.90
CA ASN A 315 -0.70 -15.61 -25.10
C ASN A 315 -0.31 -16.64 -26.17
N GLN A 316 0.98 -16.93 -26.34
CA GLN A 316 1.43 -18.04 -27.20
C GLN A 316 0.89 -19.39 -26.72
N GLU A 317 0.84 -19.60 -25.41
CA GLU A 317 0.38 -20.86 -24.82
C GLU A 317 -1.15 -20.99 -24.83
N ARG A 318 -1.88 -19.86 -24.74
CA ARG A 318 -3.33 -19.75 -24.95
C ARG A 318 -3.73 -20.06 -26.38
N GLU A 319 -3.00 -19.54 -27.37
CA GLU A 319 -3.23 -19.84 -28.79
C GLU A 319 -3.15 -21.34 -29.08
N LYS A 320 -2.11 -22.02 -28.57
CA LYS A 320 -1.98 -23.49 -28.69
C LYS A 320 -3.15 -24.27 -28.07
N ARG A 321 -3.87 -23.67 -27.12
CA ARG A 321 -5.03 -24.25 -26.42
C ARG A 321 -6.37 -23.76 -26.97
N ASN A 322 -6.38 -22.98 -28.04
CA ASN A 322 -7.58 -22.35 -28.60
C ASN A 322 -8.31 -21.44 -27.60
N LEU A 323 -7.57 -20.77 -26.72
CA LEU A 323 -8.10 -19.74 -25.81
C LEU A 323 -7.92 -18.34 -26.42
N PRO A 324 -8.88 -17.41 -26.21
CA PRO A 324 -8.74 -16.02 -26.65
C PRO A 324 -7.48 -15.37 -26.08
N PRO A 325 -6.72 -14.56 -26.83
CA PRO A 325 -5.56 -13.86 -26.28
C PRO A 325 -6.00 -12.86 -25.19
N LEU A 326 -5.21 -12.72 -24.15
CA LEU A 326 -5.40 -11.71 -23.10
C LEU A 326 -4.88 -10.36 -23.57
N THR A 327 -5.61 -9.30 -23.24
CA THR A 327 -5.07 -7.93 -23.35
C THR A 327 -3.97 -7.76 -22.31
N ILE A 328 -2.75 -7.42 -22.74
CA ILE A 328 -1.62 -7.23 -21.83
C ILE A 328 -1.58 -5.77 -21.39
N GLU A 329 -1.90 -5.53 -20.12
CA GLU A 329 -1.78 -4.21 -19.50
C GLU A 329 -0.49 -4.12 -18.70
N VAL A 330 0.27 -3.03 -18.89
CA VAL A 330 1.61 -2.89 -18.35
C VAL A 330 1.67 -1.74 -17.38
N ILE A 331 2.03 -2.03 -16.13
CA ILE A 331 2.44 -0.98 -15.20
C ILE A 331 3.93 -0.71 -15.30
N ASN A 332 4.27 0.57 -15.21
CA ASN A 332 5.65 0.98 -14.99
C ASN A 332 5.94 0.93 -13.48
N VAL A 333 6.13 -0.30 -12.95
CA VAL A 333 6.76 -0.44 -11.63
C VAL A 333 8.14 0.16 -11.79
N ILE A 334 8.48 1.11 -10.94
CA ILE A 334 9.79 1.76 -10.94
C ILE A 334 10.84 0.67 -10.73
N SER A 335 11.43 0.23 -11.83
CA SER A 335 12.46 -0.79 -11.88
C SER A 335 13.81 -0.07 -11.90
N PRO A 336 14.82 -0.56 -11.16
CA PRO A 336 16.10 0.12 -10.90
C PRO A 336 16.99 0.39 -12.12
N THR A 337 16.50 0.17 -13.34
CA THR A 337 17.35 0.07 -14.54
C THR A 337 17.10 1.15 -15.59
N GLU A 338 16.04 1.94 -15.48
CA GLU A 338 15.71 2.92 -16.53
C GLU A 338 15.20 4.23 -15.91
N THR A 339 16.13 5.02 -15.38
CA THR A 339 16.25 6.49 -15.49
C THR A 339 17.27 6.96 -14.45
N GLN A 340 18.15 7.87 -14.85
CA GLN A 340 19.13 8.52 -13.97
C GLN A 340 18.40 9.40 -12.95
N VAL A 341 17.85 8.78 -11.92
CA VAL A 341 17.27 9.47 -10.76
C VAL A 341 17.95 8.88 -9.53
N ASP A 342 18.66 9.75 -8.82
CA ASP A 342 19.54 9.49 -7.68
C ASP A 342 19.45 8.09 -7.04
N GLU A 343 20.62 7.46 -6.96
CA GLU A 343 20.99 6.12 -6.49
C GLU A 343 20.40 5.60 -5.15
N VAL A 344 19.53 6.39 -4.51
CA VAL A 344 18.87 6.09 -3.23
C VAL A 344 17.35 5.92 -3.38
N SER A 345 16.75 6.27 -4.53
CA SER A 345 15.31 6.13 -4.73
C SER A 345 14.94 4.67 -5.11
N LEU A 346 14.11 4.04 -4.26
CA LEU A 346 13.22 2.91 -4.58
C LEU A 346 13.73 1.46 -4.45
N LYS A 347 14.58 1.18 -3.46
CA LYS A 347 15.03 -0.18 -3.16
C LYS A 347 14.27 -0.94 -2.07
N ILE A 348 12.99 -0.64 -1.77
CA ILE A 348 12.19 -1.63 -1.01
C ILE A 348 11.70 -2.72 -1.97
N SER A 349 12.51 -3.77 -2.07
CA SER A 349 12.20 -5.04 -2.74
C SER A 349 12.14 -6.17 -1.72
N SER A 350 11.53 -7.29 -2.07
CA SER A 350 11.56 -8.49 -1.23
C SER A 350 12.97 -8.92 -0.85
N THR A 351 13.95 -8.75 -1.74
CA THR A 351 15.37 -9.05 -1.43
C THR A 351 15.95 -8.11 -0.39
N PHE A 352 15.66 -6.81 -0.50
CA PHE A 352 16.09 -5.82 0.50
C PHE A 352 15.47 -6.12 1.87
N ILE A 353 14.17 -6.40 1.92
CA ILE A 353 13.48 -6.70 3.18
C ILE A 353 14.07 -7.94 3.85
N ARG A 354 14.29 -9.02 3.10
CA ARG A 354 14.90 -10.24 3.64
C ARG A 354 16.33 -10.02 4.12
N GLN A 355 17.13 -9.23 3.39
CA GLN A 355 18.47 -8.85 3.84
C GLN A 355 18.39 -8.07 5.17
N TYR A 356 17.52 -7.06 5.26
CA TYR A 356 17.32 -6.30 6.48
C TYR A 356 16.93 -7.18 7.66
N LEU A 357 15.97 -8.10 7.47
CA LEU A 357 15.55 -9.06 8.50
C LEU A 357 16.72 -9.96 8.93
N SER A 358 17.55 -10.41 7.99
CA SER A 358 18.76 -11.19 8.27
C SER A 358 19.77 -10.44 9.14
N GLU A 359 19.98 -9.15 8.87
CA GLU A 359 20.88 -8.29 9.64
C GLU A 359 20.35 -8.05 11.06
N GLN A 360 19.04 -7.81 11.21
CA GLN A 360 18.40 -7.67 12.53
C GLN A 360 18.45 -8.96 13.37
N ALA A 361 18.22 -10.12 12.74
CA ALA A 361 18.36 -11.41 13.40
C ALA A 361 19.81 -11.66 13.86
N SER A 362 20.81 -11.26 13.08
CA SER A 362 22.22 -11.42 13.45
C SER A 362 22.61 -10.53 14.63
N ASN A 363 22.15 -9.27 14.65
CA ASN A 363 22.44 -8.30 15.71
C ASN A 363 21.77 -8.64 17.05
N SER A 364 20.60 -9.27 17.02
CA SER A 364 19.92 -9.73 18.23
C SER A 364 20.59 -10.95 18.87
N HIS A 365 21.32 -11.76 18.11
CA HIS A 365 22.10 -12.89 18.61
C HIS A 365 23.45 -12.47 19.20
N SER A 366 24.11 -11.42 18.68
CA SER A 366 25.39 -10.92 19.20
C SER A 366 25.25 -10.17 20.54
N ASN A 367 24.11 -9.52 20.79
CA ASN A 367 23.87 -8.83 22.07
C ASN A 367 23.50 -9.78 23.23
N LYS A 368 23.10 -11.04 22.96
CA LYS A 368 22.81 -12.03 24.02
C LYS A 368 24.04 -12.76 24.55
N SER A 369 25.19 -12.66 23.87
CA SER A 369 26.43 -13.38 24.24
C SER A 369 27.43 -12.55 25.05
N VAL A 370 27.09 -11.30 25.44
CA VAL A 370 28.00 -10.39 26.18
C VAL A 370 27.68 -10.28 27.68
N GLU A 371 26.51 -10.74 28.15
CA GLU A 371 26.22 -10.76 29.60
C GLU A 371 26.60 -12.09 30.23
N HIS A 372 27.87 -12.27 30.61
CA HIS A 372 28.30 -13.12 31.74
C HIS A 372 29.70 -12.69 32.20
N PRO A 373 29.85 -11.91 33.30
CA PRO A 373 31.13 -11.81 33.98
C PRO A 373 31.37 -13.12 34.74
N LYS A 374 32.41 -13.87 34.35
CA LYS A 374 32.94 -14.98 35.15
C LYS A 374 33.37 -14.44 36.52
N THR A 375 32.56 -14.66 37.55
CA THR A 375 33.02 -14.59 38.94
C THR A 375 33.89 -15.81 39.21
N THR A 376 35.21 -15.66 39.07
CA THR A 376 36.18 -16.60 39.63
C THR A 376 36.23 -16.43 41.14
N THR A 377 35.55 -17.33 41.86
CA THR A 377 35.75 -17.53 43.30
C THR A 377 37.10 -18.23 43.54
N ALA A 378 38.04 -17.51 44.16
CA ALA A 378 39.25 -18.09 44.70
C ALA A 378 38.92 -18.91 45.97
N SER A 379 39.19 -20.21 45.95
CA SER A 379 39.15 -21.08 47.13
C SER A 379 40.51 -21.02 47.81
N SER A 380 40.55 -20.49 49.04
CA SER A 380 41.66 -20.68 49.95
C SER A 380 41.57 -22.09 50.57
N LYS A 381 42.61 -22.90 50.38
CA LYS A 381 42.87 -24.11 51.18
C LYS A 381 43.97 -23.77 52.18
N ALA A 382 43.63 -23.80 53.46
CA ALA A 382 44.57 -23.91 54.56
C ALA A 382 44.76 -25.40 54.89
N ALA A 383 46.00 -25.88 54.83
CA ALA A 383 46.54 -27.04 55.56
C ALA A 383 48.03 -27.22 55.17
N HIS A 384 48.96 -26.58 55.87
CA HIS A 384 49.71 -27.16 56.98
C HIS A 384 50.72 -26.16 57.55
#